data_AF-A0A2V7KAE1-F1
#
_entry.id   AF-A0A2V7KAE1-F1
#
_cell.length_a   1.000
_cell.length_b   1.000
_cell.length_c   1.000
_cell.angle_alpha   90.00
_cell.angle_beta   90.00
_cell.angle_gamma   90.00
#
_symmetry.space_group_name_H-M   'P 1'
#
loop_
_entity.id
_entity.type
_entity.pdbx_description
1 polymer ?
#
loop_
_entity_poly.entity_id
_entity_poly.type
_entity_poly.pdbx_seq_one_letter_code
_entity_poly.pdbx_strand_id
1 'polypeptide(L)'
;SAIPIAMQDALWAKYKLGEVFSIKDGETPAVRNVFAKVLPLPLPGTGLEALLASGAQVGCCNVALTLYSGMVAQKMGMDAAAVKAEWVAGLLPGVQVVPSGVLAVARSQEKGCAYCFAG
;
A
#
# COMPACT_ATOMS: atom_id res chain seq x y z
N SER A 1 -8.07 -2.10 4.94
CA SER A 1 -6.86 -1.24 4.92
C SER A 1 -6.24 -1.32 3.54
N ALA A 2 -5.79 -0.19 2.99
CA ALA A 2 -5.33 -0.04 1.61
C ALA A 2 -3.79 -0.03 1.43
N ILE A 3 -3.04 -0.27 2.50
CA ILE A 3 -1.56 -0.34 2.49
C ILE A 3 -0.99 -1.27 1.39
N PRO A 4 -1.51 -2.50 1.15
CA PRO A 4 -0.90 -3.41 0.19
C PRO A 4 -0.91 -2.88 -1.25
N ILE A 5 -1.78 -1.91 -1.58
CA ILE A 5 -1.80 -1.22 -2.88
C ILE A 5 -0.45 -0.56 -3.19
N ALA A 6 0.26 -0.10 -2.16
CA ALA A 6 1.55 0.57 -2.31
C ALA A 6 2.76 -0.41 -2.36
N MET A 7 2.53 -1.72 -2.26
CA MET A 7 3.58 -2.75 -2.14
C MET A 7 3.86 -3.47 -3.45
N GLN A 8 5.10 -3.90 -3.66
CA GLN A 8 5.52 -4.69 -4.80
C GLN A 8 5.00 -6.14 -4.72
N ASP A 9 4.82 -6.78 -5.87
CA ASP A 9 4.31 -8.15 -6.01
C ASP A 9 5.06 -9.19 -5.15
N ALA A 10 6.36 -9.00 -4.93
CA ALA A 10 7.17 -9.90 -4.10
C ALA A 10 6.64 -10.02 -2.66
N LEU A 11 6.16 -8.91 -2.07
CA LEU A 11 5.59 -8.92 -0.73
C LEU A 11 4.22 -9.62 -0.72
N TRP A 12 3.43 -9.48 -1.79
CA TRP A 12 2.13 -10.13 -1.92
C TRP A 12 2.26 -11.65 -1.92
N ALA A 13 3.20 -12.18 -2.69
CA ALA A 13 3.48 -13.60 -2.75
C ALA A 13 4.05 -14.13 -1.43
N LYS A 14 5.00 -13.42 -0.82
CA LYS A 14 5.67 -13.85 0.42
C LYS A 14 4.74 -13.83 1.64
N TYR A 15 4.00 -12.74 1.82
CA TYR A 15 3.18 -12.51 3.01
C TYR A 15 1.69 -12.85 2.82
N LYS A 16 1.32 -13.39 1.65
CA LYS A 16 -0.07 -13.69 1.28
C LYS A 16 -1.00 -12.52 1.53
N LEU A 17 -0.59 -11.33 1.08
CA LEU A 17 -1.30 -10.09 1.40
C LEU A 17 -2.75 -10.08 0.90
N GLY A 18 -3.07 -10.80 -0.19
CA GLY A 18 -4.45 -10.99 -0.63
C GLY A 18 -5.33 -11.67 0.41
N GLU A 19 -4.83 -12.67 1.14
CA GLU A 19 -5.56 -13.31 2.23
C GLU A 19 -5.65 -12.39 3.46
N VAL A 20 -4.54 -11.73 3.82
CA VAL A 20 -4.47 -10.86 5.01
C VAL A 20 -5.41 -9.66 4.90
N PHE A 21 -5.54 -9.09 3.71
CA PHE A 21 -6.34 -7.90 3.45
C PHE A 21 -7.66 -8.20 2.71
N SER A 22 -8.01 -9.48 2.54
CA SER A 22 -9.21 -9.94 1.84
C SER A 22 -9.34 -9.37 0.41
N ILE A 23 -8.23 -9.27 -0.32
CA ILE A 23 -8.18 -8.79 -1.70
C ILE A 23 -8.17 -10.01 -2.63
N LYS A 24 -9.08 -10.02 -3.59
CA LYS A 24 -9.23 -11.11 -4.57
C LYS A 24 -8.81 -10.67 -5.98
N ASP A 25 -8.21 -11.60 -6.71
CA ASP A 25 -8.04 -11.55 -8.18
C ASP A 25 -8.99 -12.61 -8.75
N GLY A 26 -10.18 -12.18 -9.20
CA GLY A 26 -11.29 -13.07 -9.53
C GLY A 26 -11.87 -13.76 -8.28
N GLU A 27 -11.93 -15.10 -8.29
CA GLU A 27 -12.42 -15.89 -7.16
C GLU A 27 -11.33 -16.22 -6.12
N THR A 28 -10.06 -16.08 -6.50
CA THR A 28 -8.92 -16.47 -5.66
C THR A 28 -8.30 -15.28 -4.92
N PRO A 29 -7.72 -15.47 -3.72
CA PRO A 29 -6.93 -14.42 -3.06
C PRO A 29 -5.79 -13.92 -3.96
N ALA A 30 -5.62 -12.61 -4.04
CA ALA A 30 -4.61 -12.01 -4.89
C ALA A 30 -3.18 -12.33 -4.37
N VAL A 31 -2.37 -12.92 -5.24
CA VAL A 31 -0.95 -13.24 -4.96
C VAL A 31 0.01 -12.17 -5.44
N ARG A 32 -0.50 -11.14 -6.12
CA ARG A 32 0.22 -10.01 -6.72
C ARG A 32 -0.57 -8.72 -6.53
N ASN A 33 0.09 -7.57 -6.71
CA ASN A 33 -0.57 -6.29 -6.63
C ASN A 33 -1.39 -6.00 -7.88
N VAL A 34 -2.68 -6.32 -7.83
CA VAL A 34 -3.65 -6.05 -8.90
C VAL A 34 -3.87 -4.56 -9.18
N PHE A 35 -3.43 -3.68 -8.28
CA PHE A 35 -3.59 -2.22 -8.40
C PHE A 35 -2.34 -1.51 -8.93
N ALA A 36 -1.18 -2.17 -8.94
CA ALA A 36 0.06 -1.58 -9.44
C ALA A 36 -0.04 -1.27 -10.94
N LYS A 37 -0.59 -2.23 -11.71
CA LYS A 37 -0.74 -2.17 -13.16
C LYS A 37 -2.18 -1.85 -13.56
N VAL A 38 -2.36 -1.45 -14.82
CA VAL A 38 -3.62 -0.95 -15.42
C VAL A 38 -4.84 -1.68 -14.86
N LEU A 39 -5.70 -0.94 -14.15
CA LEU A 39 -6.99 -1.44 -13.73
C LEU A 39 -7.85 -1.72 -14.97
N PRO A 40 -8.73 -2.73 -14.95
CA PRO A 40 -9.70 -3.02 -16.03
C PRO A 40 -10.82 -1.97 -16.10
N LEU A 41 -10.48 -0.70 -15.85
CA LEU A 41 -11.35 0.45 -16.04
C LEU A 41 -11.09 1.00 -17.45
N PRO A 42 -12.11 1.54 -18.15
CA PRO A 42 -11.98 2.12 -19.49
C PRO A 42 -11.25 3.49 -19.47
N LEU A 43 -10.29 3.67 -18.56
CA LEU A 43 -9.49 4.87 -18.40
C LEU A 43 -8.01 4.49 -18.50
N PRO A 44 -7.27 4.95 -19.52
CA PRO A 44 -5.84 4.72 -19.64
C PRO A 44 -5.09 5.39 -18.46
N GLY A 45 -4.06 4.73 -17.93
CA GLY A 45 -3.19 5.31 -16.88
C GLY A 45 -3.70 5.18 -15.43
N THR A 46 -4.61 4.26 -15.14
CA THR A 46 -5.23 4.10 -13.82
C THR A 46 -4.42 3.28 -12.80
N GLY A 47 -3.39 2.55 -13.24
CA GLY A 47 -2.51 1.81 -12.33
C GLY A 47 -1.66 2.75 -11.47
N LEU A 48 -1.33 2.33 -10.25
CA LEU A 48 -0.54 3.15 -9.32
C LEU A 48 0.81 3.59 -9.91
N GLU A 49 1.46 2.72 -10.70
CA GLU A 49 2.72 3.06 -11.40
C GLU A 49 2.54 4.21 -12.41
N ALA A 50 1.42 4.21 -13.15
CA ALA A 50 1.12 5.26 -14.11
C ALA A 50 0.76 6.58 -13.43
N LEU A 51 0.06 6.52 -12.29
CA LEU A 51 -0.23 7.70 -11.46
C LEU A 51 1.04 8.30 -10.87
N LEU A 52 1.96 7.47 -10.36
CA LEU A 52 3.27 7.92 -9.87
C LEU A 52 4.07 8.57 -11.01
N ALA A 53 4.05 7.98 -12.20
CA ALA A 53 4.73 8.53 -13.38
C ALA A 53 4.12 9.86 -13.88
N SER A 54 2.81 10.08 -13.69
CA SER A 54 2.14 11.34 -14.04
C SER A 54 2.31 12.44 -12.99
N GLY A 55 3.01 12.16 -11.89
CA GLY A 55 3.32 13.12 -10.83
C GLY A 55 2.40 13.04 -9.61
N ALA A 56 1.50 12.05 -9.53
CA ALA A 56 0.72 11.83 -8.32
C ALA A 56 1.66 11.43 -7.16
N GLN A 57 1.41 12.00 -5.98
CA GLN A 57 2.17 11.68 -4.77
C GLN A 57 1.41 10.65 -3.93
N VAL A 58 2.08 9.57 -3.56
CA VAL A 58 1.48 8.46 -2.79
C VAL A 58 2.18 8.35 -1.45
N GLY A 59 1.43 8.59 -0.37
CA GLY A 59 1.91 8.46 1.00
C GLY A 59 1.42 7.16 1.66
N CYS A 60 2.34 6.32 2.14
CA CYS A 60 2.02 5.12 2.90
C CYS A 60 2.18 5.37 4.40
N CYS A 61 1.16 5.06 5.20
CA CYS A 61 1.13 5.33 6.64
C CYS A 61 2.08 4.41 7.43
N ASN A 62 3.09 4.98 8.09
CA ASN A 62 4.05 4.24 8.92
C ASN A 62 3.41 3.56 10.13
N VAL A 63 2.43 4.19 10.77
CA VAL A 63 1.67 3.55 11.87
C VAL A 63 0.99 2.28 11.37
N ALA A 64 0.35 2.38 10.21
CA ALA A 64 -0.36 1.26 9.64
C ALA A 64 0.60 0.15 9.18
N LEU A 65 1.73 0.51 8.55
CA LEU A 65 2.82 -0.43 8.23
C LEU A 65 3.28 -1.17 9.48
N THR A 66 3.49 -0.48 10.59
CA THR A 66 3.94 -1.08 11.87
C THR A 66 2.93 -2.07 12.43
N LEU A 67 1.64 -1.71 12.46
CA LEU A 67 0.59 -2.58 13.01
C LEU A 67 0.40 -3.84 12.16
N TYR A 68 0.29 -3.69 10.84
CA TYR A 68 0.04 -4.82 9.95
C TYR A 68 1.26 -5.71 9.76
N SER A 69 2.47 -5.15 9.67
CA SER A 69 3.70 -5.95 9.64
C SER A 69 3.88 -6.74 10.94
N GLY A 70 3.59 -6.15 12.11
CA GLY A 70 3.61 -6.85 13.38
C GLY A 70 2.60 -8.00 13.46
N MET A 71 1.37 -7.79 12.99
CA MET A 71 0.35 -8.83 12.94
C MET A 71 0.75 -10.00 12.02
N VAL A 72 1.27 -9.69 10.83
CA VAL A 72 1.73 -10.71 9.88
C VAL A 72 2.97 -11.44 10.41
N ALA A 73 3.93 -10.71 11.00
CA ALA A 73 5.12 -11.28 11.61
C ALA A 73 4.73 -12.26 12.73
N GLN A 74 3.80 -11.89 13.61
CA GLN A 74 3.29 -12.76 14.67
C GLN A 74 2.65 -14.04 14.11
N LYS A 75 1.83 -13.94 13.06
CA LYS A 75 1.22 -15.11 12.41
C LYS A 75 2.24 -16.04 11.76
N MET A 76 3.35 -15.48 11.27
CA MET A 76 4.42 -16.24 10.59
C MET A 76 5.57 -16.64 11.52
N GLY A 77 5.53 -16.26 12.80
CA GLY A 77 6.63 -16.49 13.75
C GLY A 77 7.92 -15.76 13.40
N MET A 78 7.83 -14.63 12.70
CA MET A 78 8.97 -13.81 12.26
C MET A 78 9.19 -12.60 13.17
N ASP A 79 10.37 -11.99 13.09
CA ASP A 79 10.66 -10.74 13.78
C ASP A 79 9.90 -9.55 13.15
N ALA A 80 9.17 -8.80 13.98
CA ALA A 80 8.32 -7.70 13.51
C ALA A 80 9.12 -6.53 12.93
N ALA A 81 10.30 -6.23 13.46
CA ALA A 81 11.14 -5.14 12.98
C ALA A 81 11.74 -5.47 11.60
N ALA A 82 12.19 -6.71 11.41
CA ALA A 82 12.68 -7.22 10.13
C ALA A 82 11.59 -7.21 9.06
N VAL A 83 10.38 -7.71 9.38
CA VAL A 83 9.24 -7.70 8.44
C VAL A 83 8.86 -6.27 8.07
N LYS A 84 8.82 -5.34 9.04
CA LYS A 84 8.55 -3.93 8.76
C LYS A 84 9.60 -3.32 7.82
N ALA A 85 10.88 -3.57 8.08
CA ALA A 85 11.96 -3.06 7.24
C ALA A 85 11.85 -3.58 5.81
N GLU A 86 11.53 -4.87 5.65
CA GLU A 86 11.29 -5.48 4.34
C GLU A 86 10.06 -4.89 3.65
N TRP A 87 8.98 -4.63 4.38
CA TRP A 87 7.79 -3.99 3.83
C TRP A 87 8.06 -2.58 3.33
N VAL A 88 8.85 -1.81 4.06
CA VAL A 88 9.27 -0.45 3.65
C VAL A 88 10.16 -0.52 2.40
N ALA A 89 11.09 -1.47 2.33
CA ALA A 89 11.95 -1.67 1.17
C ALA A 89 11.18 -2.18 -0.07
N GLY A 90 10.12 -2.96 0.14
CA GLY A 90 9.27 -3.51 -0.91
C GLY A 90 8.09 -2.62 -1.30
N LEU A 91 8.11 -1.33 -0.97
CA LEU A 91 7.14 -0.36 -1.52
C LEU A 91 7.44 -0.09 -2.99
N LEU A 92 6.41 0.29 -3.75
CA LEU A 92 6.57 0.68 -5.15
C LEU A 92 7.45 1.94 -5.27
N PRO A 93 8.32 2.03 -6.30
CA PRO A 93 9.16 3.21 -6.51
C PRO A 93 8.32 4.49 -6.60
N GLY A 94 8.67 5.51 -5.81
CA GLY A 94 7.95 6.80 -5.76
C GLY A 94 6.92 6.91 -4.63
N VAL A 95 6.58 5.80 -3.95
CA VAL A 95 5.79 5.84 -2.71
C VAL A 95 6.64 6.37 -1.57
N GLN A 96 6.09 7.30 -0.79
CA GLN A 96 6.75 7.88 0.37
C GLN A 96 6.13 7.34 1.66
N VAL A 97 6.95 6.99 2.64
CA VAL A 97 6.45 6.63 3.97
C VAL A 97 6.19 7.91 4.77
N VAL A 98 4.93 8.14 5.12
CA VAL A 98 4.52 9.26 5.98
C VAL A 98 4.40 8.78 7.43
N PRO A 99 4.74 9.61 8.44
CA PRO A 99 4.71 9.21 9.84
C PRO A 99 3.32 8.75 10.28
N SER A 100 2.26 9.40 9.79
CA SER A 100 0.87 9.03 9.99
C SER A 100 0.03 9.50 8.80
N GLY A 101 -0.85 8.64 8.29
CA GLY A 101 -1.73 8.96 7.16
C GLY A 101 -2.68 10.12 7.49
N VAL A 102 -3.29 10.10 8.68
CA VAL A 102 -4.20 11.17 9.13
C VAL A 102 -3.46 12.50 9.30
N LEU A 103 -2.22 12.48 9.80
CA LEU A 103 -1.41 13.68 9.91
C LEU A 103 -1.02 14.23 8.54
N ALA A 104 -0.64 13.34 7.61
CA ALA A 104 -0.31 13.73 6.25
C ALA A 104 -1.49 14.39 5.55
N VAL A 105 -2.69 13.81 5.68
CA VAL A 105 -3.94 14.41 5.16
C VAL A 105 -4.18 15.80 5.75
N ALA A 106 -4.12 15.95 7.08
CA ALA A 106 -4.34 17.23 7.74
C ALA A 106 -3.35 18.30 7.25
N ARG A 107 -2.05 17.96 7.14
CA ARG A 107 -1.03 18.86 6.62
C ARG A 107 -1.21 19.21 5.14
N SER A 108 -1.71 18.28 4.33
CA SER A 108 -2.04 18.55 2.93
C SER A 108 -3.23 19.50 2.81
N GLN A 109 -4.25 19.36 3.68
CA GLN A 109 -5.39 20.27 3.73
C GLN A 109 -4.99 21.70 4.11
N GLU A 110 -4.10 21.86 5.10
CA GLU A 110 -3.51 23.17 5.46
C GLU A 110 -2.79 23.86 4.29
N LYS A 111 -2.30 23.08 3.31
CA LYS A 111 -1.63 23.55 2.10
C LYS A 111 -2.54 23.69 0.89
N GLY A 112 -3.85 23.58 1.06
CA GLY A 112 -4.84 23.79 0.00
C GLY A 112 -5.31 22.53 -0.73
N CYS A 113 -4.88 21.32 -0.32
CA CYS A 113 -5.48 20.09 -0.84
C CYS A 113 -6.87 19.88 -0.20
N ALA A 114 -7.92 20.36 -0.86
CA ALA A 114 -9.25 20.43 -0.26
C ALA A 114 -9.96 19.07 -0.11
N TYR A 115 -9.72 18.13 -1.01
CA TYR A 115 -10.42 16.85 -1.01
C TYR A 115 -9.71 15.81 -0.13
N CYS A 116 -10.47 15.23 0.79
CA CYS A 116 -10.07 14.08 1.60
C CYS A 116 -11.20 13.05 1.63
N PHE A 117 -10.88 11.80 1.33
CA PHE A 117 -11.77 10.66 1.49
C PHE A 117 -11.08 9.61 2.34
N ALA A 118 -11.63 9.33 3.52
CA ALA A 118 -11.04 8.40 4.48
C ALA A 118 -11.46 6.93 4.26
N GLY A 119 -12.41 6.67 3.35
CA GLY A 119 -13.02 5.35 3.20
C GLY A 119 -14.07 5.08 4.26
#